data_AF-A0A135SXD6-F1
#
_entry.id   AF-A0A135SXD6-F1
#
_cell.length_a   1.000
_cell.length_b   1.000
_cell.length_c   1.000
_cell.angle_alpha   90.00
_cell.angle_beta   90.00
_cell.angle_gamma   90.00
#
_symmetry.space_group_name_H-M   'P 1'
#
loop_
_entity.id
_entity.type
_entity.pdbx_description
1 polymer ?
#
loop_
_entity_poly.entity_id
_entity_poly.type
_entity_poly.pdbx_seq_one_letter_code
_entity_poly.pdbx_strand_id
1 'polypeptide(L)'
;MGNMARQVQNTDYSDDEYGAEDAYFTYRPLSNLPTPPPSSRNSSAHQSPKTALEEGDILQEKFLGPAIHLVNLVPTSASLTTPSVPLVQAMLSRSGLPLETIALAVCILDSLNSKFALSWRLQCPLLVDGSSYNKRHTLGHSPLLDRRRQQQLHIDSVQPELIILSALIIAAKFTDDCHDSTSYYSSNWGKDTWSCEQINVTERCICENLNYRIKPLVDDEDLLADTMVDMQLAARHYNSARPVQPHEMGHSKSKSMTIGTAVIGLGLQLTPVDTPKSEAESFGDEVRAALEKTTFGGDYMSLTFSGNDMGLSPVGEEF
;
A
#
# COMPACT_ATOMS: atom_id res chain seq x y z
N MET A 1 54.00 -48.50 51.16
CA MET A 1 54.64 -47.20 50.86
C MET A 1 53.64 -46.39 50.06
N GLY A 2 53.29 -45.20 50.53
CA GLY A 2 52.47 -44.22 49.82
C GLY A 2 53.03 -42.83 50.12
N ASN A 3 52.45 -41.79 49.50
CA ASN A 3 52.89 -40.37 49.51
C ASN A 3 54.00 -40.08 48.46
N MET A 4 54.07 -38.90 47.82
CA MET A 4 53.19 -37.71 47.80
C MET A 4 53.54 -36.82 46.56
N ALA A 5 52.67 -35.85 46.21
CA ALA A 5 52.91 -34.52 45.61
C ALA A 5 53.94 -34.34 44.45
N ARG A 6 53.60 -33.70 43.30
CA ARG A 6 53.56 -32.23 43.04
C ARG A 6 54.90 -31.50 43.36
N GLN A 7 55.45 -30.57 42.56
CA GLN A 7 54.97 -29.84 41.36
C GLN A 7 56.12 -29.03 40.68
N VAL A 8 55.93 -28.61 39.41
CA VAL A 8 56.59 -27.47 38.67
C VAL A 8 58.13 -27.39 38.55
N GLN A 9 58.63 -27.38 37.31
CA GLN A 9 59.44 -26.27 36.77
C GLN A 9 59.26 -26.15 35.24
N ASN A 10 59.50 -24.94 34.70
CA ASN A 10 58.91 -24.46 33.45
C ASN A 10 59.98 -23.80 32.56
N THR A 11 59.80 -23.85 31.23
CA THR A 11 60.58 -23.14 30.17
C THR A 11 62.10 -23.48 30.10
N ASP A 12 62.78 -23.50 28.93
CA ASP A 12 62.64 -22.65 27.73
C ASP A 12 63.32 -23.27 26.46
N TYR A 13 63.15 -22.63 25.28
CA TYR A 13 63.73 -22.90 23.93
C TYR A 13 63.25 -24.17 23.18
N SER A 14 62.89 -24.14 21.88
CA SER A 14 63.54 -23.48 20.73
C SER A 14 62.58 -23.09 19.59
N ASP A 15 63.08 -22.20 18.73
CA ASP A 15 62.59 -21.76 17.42
C ASP A 15 62.58 -22.88 16.36
N ASP A 16 61.55 -22.93 15.50
CA ASP A 16 61.41 -23.81 14.31
C ASP A 16 60.37 -23.25 13.31
N GLU A 17 60.87 -22.40 12.42
CA GLU A 17 60.41 -22.08 11.05
C GLU A 17 59.13 -22.78 10.49
N TYR A 18 58.05 -22.00 10.31
CA TYR A 18 56.97 -22.32 9.35
C TYR A 18 56.63 -21.11 8.48
N GLY A 19 57.10 -21.15 7.22
CA GLY A 19 56.68 -20.21 6.21
C GLY A 19 55.22 -20.45 5.79
N ALA A 20 54.40 -19.41 5.86
CA ALA A 20 53.05 -19.40 5.31
C ALA A 20 52.76 -18.03 4.70
N GLU A 21 52.94 -17.96 3.38
CA GLU A 21 52.17 -17.11 2.47
C GLU A 21 51.78 -15.73 3.01
N ASP A 22 52.70 -14.77 2.92
CA ASP A 22 52.41 -13.34 3.12
C ASP A 22 51.60 -12.82 1.92
N ALA A 23 50.39 -13.37 1.78
CA ALA A 23 49.41 -13.09 0.76
C ALA A 23 48.77 -11.73 1.05
N TYR A 24 49.58 -10.68 0.85
CA TYR A 24 49.14 -9.29 0.84
C TYR A 24 47.96 -9.16 -0.12
N PHE A 25 46.75 -9.13 0.45
CA PHE A 25 45.53 -8.76 -0.24
C PHE A 25 45.72 -7.34 -0.77
N THR A 26 46.21 -7.26 -2.00
CA THR A 26 46.43 -6.02 -2.71
C THR A 26 45.05 -5.48 -3.09
N TYR A 27 44.47 -4.69 -2.19
CA TYR A 27 43.18 -4.05 -2.38
C TYR A 27 43.26 -3.09 -3.57
N ARG A 28 42.92 -3.61 -4.74
CA ARG A 28 42.77 -2.83 -5.96
C ARG A 28 41.62 -1.84 -5.74
N PRO A 29 41.82 -0.51 -5.92
CA PRO A 29 40.76 0.46 -5.68
C PRO A 29 39.54 0.17 -6.56
N LEU A 30 38.35 0.24 -5.95
CA LEU A 30 37.07 -0.15 -6.54
C LEU A 30 36.59 0.73 -7.70
N SER A 31 37.39 1.72 -8.12
CA SER A 31 37.08 2.72 -9.16
C SER A 31 37.03 2.18 -10.59
N ASN A 32 37.32 0.89 -10.80
CA ASN A 32 37.23 0.22 -12.10
C ASN A 32 36.05 -0.77 -12.20
N LEU A 33 35.12 -0.76 -11.24
CA LEU A 33 33.80 -1.35 -11.49
C LEU A 33 33.11 -0.49 -12.56
N PRO A 34 32.51 -1.08 -13.63
CA PRO A 34 31.65 -0.32 -14.51
C PRO A 34 30.55 0.31 -13.66
N THR A 35 30.30 1.61 -13.85
CA THR A 35 29.17 2.27 -13.18
C THR A 35 27.91 1.45 -13.44
N PRO A 36 27.10 1.14 -12.40
CA PRO A 36 25.82 0.49 -12.65
C PRO A 36 25.05 1.35 -13.66
N PRO A 37 24.40 0.73 -14.67
CA PRO A 37 23.64 1.49 -15.64
C PRO A 37 22.64 2.39 -14.89
N PRO A 38 22.40 3.63 -15.34
CA PRO A 38 21.48 4.53 -14.67
C PRO A 38 20.14 3.83 -14.51
N SER A 39 19.69 3.68 -13.25
CA SER A 39 18.46 2.97 -12.94
C SER A 39 17.34 3.55 -13.78
N SER A 40 16.68 2.73 -14.60
CA SER A 40 15.52 3.11 -15.43
C SER A 40 14.25 3.35 -14.60
N ARG A 41 14.43 3.88 -13.38
CA ARG A 41 13.37 4.32 -12.48
C ARG A 41 12.91 5.74 -12.84
N ASN A 42 12.74 5.98 -14.14
CA ASN A 42 11.71 6.89 -14.63
C ASN A 42 10.35 6.24 -14.31
N SER A 43 9.97 6.28 -13.04
CA SER A 43 8.60 6.04 -12.61
C SER A 43 7.75 7.25 -13.00
N SER A 44 7.66 7.52 -14.30
CA SER A 44 6.56 8.30 -14.85
C SER A 44 5.30 7.45 -14.70
N ALA A 45 4.25 8.03 -14.12
CA ALA A 45 2.94 7.37 -13.96
C ALA A 45 2.18 7.24 -15.32
N HIS A 46 2.90 6.98 -16.40
CA HIS A 46 2.45 6.99 -17.79
C HIS A 46 2.85 5.72 -18.55
N GLN A 47 3.54 4.78 -17.90
CA GLN A 47 3.78 3.42 -18.40
C GLN A 47 3.18 2.34 -17.46
N SER A 48 2.04 2.65 -16.84
CA SER A 48 1.16 1.56 -16.38
C SER A 48 0.75 0.72 -17.60
N PRO A 49 0.60 -0.61 -17.47
CA PRO A 49 -0.05 -1.40 -18.51
C PRO A 49 -1.37 -0.74 -18.87
N LYS A 50 -1.60 -0.49 -20.17
CA LYS A 50 -2.92 -0.06 -20.64
C LYS A 50 -3.87 -1.24 -20.47
N THR A 51 -4.47 -1.36 -19.29
CA THR A 51 -5.78 -2.00 -19.20
C THR A 51 -6.69 -1.29 -20.21
N ALA A 52 -7.46 -2.06 -20.97
CA ALA A 52 -8.34 -1.50 -21.98
C ALA A 52 -9.52 -0.79 -21.28
N LEU A 53 -9.26 0.43 -20.80
CA LEU A 53 -10.30 1.43 -20.61
C LEU A 53 -10.84 1.74 -22.00
N GLU A 54 -11.86 0.98 -22.40
CA GLU A 54 -12.79 1.31 -23.47
C GLU A 54 -13.05 2.81 -23.48
N GLU A 55 -12.89 3.44 -24.64
CA GLU A 55 -12.74 4.90 -24.83
C GLU A 55 -14.04 5.71 -24.56
N GLY A 56 -15.00 5.13 -23.83
CA GLY A 56 -16.29 5.69 -23.47
C GLY A 56 -16.65 5.66 -21.97
N ASP A 57 -15.79 5.17 -21.07
CA ASP A 57 -16.08 5.25 -19.62
C ASP A 57 -15.95 6.68 -19.09
N ILE A 58 -17.10 7.30 -18.78
CA ILE A 58 -17.16 8.63 -18.17
C ILE A 58 -16.70 8.54 -16.71
N LEU A 59 -15.43 8.87 -16.46
CA LEU A 59 -14.85 8.98 -15.12
C LEU A 59 -15.48 10.16 -14.36
N GLN A 60 -16.31 9.87 -13.36
CA GLN A 60 -16.96 10.92 -12.56
C GLN A 60 -15.99 11.45 -11.49
N GLU A 61 -15.76 12.77 -11.46
CA GLU A 61 -14.78 13.41 -10.57
C GLU A 61 -15.06 13.15 -9.08
N LYS A 62 -16.33 13.05 -8.68
CA LYS A 62 -16.73 12.71 -7.29
C LYS A 62 -16.15 11.38 -6.77
N PHE A 63 -15.83 10.44 -7.66
CA PHE A 63 -15.27 9.14 -7.30
C PHE A 63 -13.73 9.09 -7.35
N LEU A 64 -13.06 10.18 -7.73
CA LEU A 64 -11.59 10.23 -7.77
C LEU A 64 -10.97 10.00 -6.38
N GLY A 65 -11.45 10.72 -5.37
CA GLY A 65 -11.00 10.60 -3.98
C GLY A 65 -11.21 9.21 -3.38
N PRO A 66 -12.44 8.67 -3.39
CA PRO A 66 -12.73 7.29 -3.03
C PRO A 66 -11.86 6.26 -3.76
N ALA A 67 -11.66 6.41 -5.07
CA ALA A 67 -10.82 5.50 -5.85
C ALA A 67 -9.34 5.53 -5.43
N ILE A 68 -8.78 6.71 -5.16
CA ILE A 68 -7.42 6.85 -4.62
C ILE A 68 -7.31 6.17 -3.26
N HIS A 69 -8.28 6.40 -2.37
CA HIS A 69 -8.27 5.86 -1.02
C HIS A 69 -8.36 4.32 -1.02
N LEU A 70 -9.31 3.75 -1.77
CA LEU A 70 -9.45 2.29 -1.96
C LEU A 70 -8.17 1.65 -2.53
N VAL A 71 -7.54 2.29 -3.52
CA VAL A 71 -6.28 1.81 -4.13
C VAL A 71 -5.13 1.77 -3.13
N ASN A 72 -5.06 2.73 -2.21
CA ASN A 72 -4.00 2.77 -1.20
C ASN A 72 -4.14 1.68 -0.11
N LEU A 73 -5.34 1.17 0.13
CA LEU A 73 -5.61 0.10 1.10
C LEU A 73 -5.34 -1.31 0.56
N VAL A 74 -5.12 -1.47 -0.74
CA VAL A 74 -4.82 -2.77 -1.35
C VAL A 74 -3.48 -3.30 -0.81
N PRO A 75 -3.42 -4.47 -0.16
CA PRO A 75 -2.17 -4.97 0.41
C PRO A 75 -1.10 -5.19 -0.66
N THR A 76 0.04 -4.50 -0.54
CA THR A 76 1.16 -4.54 -1.51
C THR A 76 1.80 -5.93 -1.69
N SER A 77 1.50 -6.88 -0.80
CA SER A 77 1.93 -8.29 -0.90
C SER A 77 0.90 -9.21 -1.59
N ALA A 78 -0.18 -8.65 -2.14
CA ALA A 78 -1.21 -9.38 -2.86
C ALA A 78 -0.87 -9.55 -4.36
N SER A 79 -0.31 -8.53 -5.01
CA SER A 79 0.09 -8.55 -6.42
C SER A 79 1.33 -7.68 -6.64
N LEU A 80 2.15 -7.99 -7.66
CA LEU A 80 3.23 -7.12 -8.13
C LEU A 80 2.70 -6.01 -9.07
N THR A 81 1.46 -6.15 -9.56
CA THR A 81 0.81 -5.13 -10.39
C THR A 81 0.32 -4.00 -9.49
N THR A 82 0.69 -2.75 -9.80
CA THR A 82 0.19 -1.57 -9.09
C THR A 82 -1.31 -1.37 -9.37
N PRO A 83 -2.18 -1.31 -8.35
CA PRO A 83 -3.61 -1.04 -8.54
C PRO A 83 -3.86 0.32 -9.20
N SER A 84 -4.83 0.35 -10.12
CA SER A 84 -5.10 1.46 -11.04
C SER A 84 -6.28 2.33 -10.57
N VAL A 85 -5.97 3.57 -10.13
CA VAL A 85 -6.99 4.56 -9.74
C VAL A 85 -8.05 4.78 -10.83
N PRO A 86 -7.72 4.96 -12.13
CA PRO A 86 -8.73 5.10 -13.17
C PRO A 86 -9.66 3.88 -13.33
N LEU A 87 -9.15 2.67 -13.14
CA LEU A 87 -9.96 1.44 -13.23
C LEU A 87 -10.97 1.37 -12.08
N VAL A 88 -10.54 1.71 -10.86
CA VAL A 88 -11.40 1.78 -9.67
C VAL A 88 -12.39 2.93 -9.77
N GLN A 89 -11.98 4.10 -10.26
CA GLN A 89 -12.89 5.23 -10.49
C GLN A 89 -13.98 4.90 -11.53
N ALA A 90 -13.62 4.18 -12.60
CA ALA A 90 -14.58 3.66 -13.57
C ALA A 90 -15.51 2.61 -12.93
N MET A 91 -14.99 1.72 -12.09
CA MET A 91 -15.77 0.73 -11.34
C MET A 91 -16.81 1.37 -10.42
N LEU A 92 -16.43 2.39 -9.64
CA LEU A 92 -17.35 3.18 -8.81
C LEU A 92 -18.38 3.94 -9.66
N SER A 93 -17.97 4.47 -10.82
CA SER A 93 -18.87 5.15 -11.76
C SER A 93 -19.92 4.21 -12.36
N ARG A 94 -19.58 2.91 -12.52
CA ARG A 94 -20.50 1.85 -13.00
C ARG A 94 -21.37 1.27 -11.89
N SER A 95 -20.85 1.12 -10.67
CA SER A 95 -21.60 0.53 -9.57
C SER A 95 -22.72 1.44 -9.04
N GLY A 96 -22.55 2.76 -9.16
CA GLY A 96 -23.58 3.74 -8.78
C GLY A 96 -23.86 3.80 -7.27
N LEU A 97 -23.00 3.17 -6.45
CA LEU A 97 -23.19 3.04 -5.01
C LEU A 97 -23.21 4.40 -4.29
N PRO A 98 -23.98 4.53 -3.19
CA PRO A 98 -23.92 5.69 -2.32
C PRO A 98 -22.55 5.76 -1.60
N LEU A 99 -22.15 6.95 -1.17
CA LEU A 99 -20.80 7.19 -0.64
C LEU A 99 -20.57 6.42 0.66
N GLU A 100 -21.62 6.22 1.42
CA GLU A 100 -21.70 5.49 2.69
C GLU A 100 -21.40 4.00 2.49
N THR A 101 -21.94 3.37 1.45
CA THR A 101 -21.60 1.97 1.09
C THR A 101 -20.16 1.87 0.57
N ILE A 102 -19.64 2.91 -0.11
CA ILE A 102 -18.23 2.95 -0.51
C ILE A 102 -17.32 3.14 0.72
N ALA A 103 -17.73 3.93 1.70
CA ALA A 103 -17.03 4.08 2.99
C ALA A 103 -16.99 2.76 3.75
N LEU A 104 -18.10 2.00 3.81
CA LEU A 104 -18.10 0.66 4.38
C LEU A 104 -17.10 -0.27 3.66
N ALA A 105 -17.02 -0.22 2.32
CA ALA A 105 -16.02 -0.99 1.57
C ALA A 105 -14.58 -0.57 1.92
N VAL A 106 -14.33 0.72 2.18
CA VAL A 106 -13.06 1.23 2.69
C VAL A 106 -12.76 0.66 4.09
N CYS A 107 -13.70 0.74 5.05
CA CYS A 107 -13.52 0.18 6.40
C CYS A 107 -13.30 -1.34 6.40
N ILE A 108 -13.95 -2.06 5.48
CA ILE A 108 -13.74 -3.51 5.24
C ILE A 108 -12.31 -3.79 4.80
N LEU A 109 -11.73 -2.98 3.91
CA LEU A 109 -10.36 -3.15 3.41
C LEU A 109 -9.32 -2.78 4.47
N ASP A 110 -9.51 -1.68 5.21
CA ASP A 110 -8.60 -1.25 6.27
C ASP A 110 -8.57 -2.25 7.45
N SER A 111 -9.70 -2.92 7.71
CA SER A 111 -9.81 -3.98 8.72
C SER A 111 -9.11 -5.30 8.34
N LEU A 112 -8.55 -5.44 7.13
CA LEU A 112 -7.87 -6.66 6.69
C LEU A 112 -6.53 -6.85 7.40
N ASN A 113 -6.35 -8.00 8.05
CA ASN A 113 -5.10 -8.30 8.73
C ASN A 113 -3.99 -8.76 7.76
N SER A 114 -2.74 -8.70 8.25
CA SER A 114 -1.52 -9.03 7.48
C SER A 114 -1.46 -10.45 6.88
N LYS A 115 -2.35 -11.36 7.27
CA LYS A 115 -2.45 -12.72 6.69
C LYS A 115 -3.34 -12.77 5.45
N PHE A 116 -4.19 -11.76 5.21
CA PHE A 116 -5.15 -11.73 4.11
C PHE A 116 -4.49 -12.02 2.75
N ALA A 117 -3.47 -11.24 2.37
CA ALA A 117 -2.83 -11.33 1.06
C ALA A 117 -2.21 -12.71 0.79
N LEU A 118 -1.68 -13.38 1.81
CA LEU A 118 -1.15 -14.74 1.69
C LEU A 118 -2.28 -15.78 1.54
N SER A 119 -3.37 -15.64 2.30
CA SER A 119 -4.55 -16.52 2.20
C SER A 119 -5.22 -16.39 0.84
N TRP A 120 -5.40 -15.16 0.36
CA TRP A 120 -6.00 -14.85 -0.94
C TRP A 120 -5.18 -15.45 -2.10
N ARG A 121 -3.86 -15.19 -2.16
CA ARG A 121 -2.95 -15.80 -3.16
C ARG A 121 -2.87 -17.33 -3.11
N LEU A 122 -3.35 -17.95 -2.03
CA LEU A 122 -3.39 -19.40 -1.85
C LEU A 122 -4.71 -20.03 -2.30
N GLN A 123 -5.78 -19.24 -2.42
CA GLN A 123 -7.14 -19.72 -2.69
C GLN A 123 -7.69 -19.22 -4.02
N CYS A 124 -7.40 -17.98 -4.41
CA CYS A 124 -7.99 -17.34 -5.58
C CYS A 124 -7.50 -18.03 -6.88
N PRO A 125 -8.42 -18.43 -7.78
CA PRO A 125 -8.08 -19.21 -8.96
C PRO A 125 -7.40 -18.36 -10.02
N LEU A 126 -6.47 -18.98 -10.74
CA LEU A 126 -5.85 -18.41 -11.93
C LEU A 126 -6.71 -18.78 -13.14
N LEU A 127 -6.94 -17.81 -14.04
CA LEU A 127 -7.53 -18.09 -15.33
C LEU A 127 -6.52 -18.88 -16.16
N VAL A 128 -6.65 -20.21 -16.13
CA VAL A 128 -5.84 -21.10 -16.96
C VAL A 128 -6.42 -21.08 -18.36
N ASP A 129 -5.84 -20.26 -19.24
CA ASP A 129 -6.00 -20.42 -20.68
C ASP A 129 -5.70 -21.88 -21.03
N GLY A 130 -6.69 -22.57 -21.59
CA GLY A 130 -6.71 -24.03 -21.73
C GLY A 130 -5.71 -24.63 -22.72
N SER A 131 -4.61 -23.95 -23.02
CA SER A 131 -3.67 -24.26 -24.10
C SER A 131 -2.48 -25.15 -23.69
N SER A 132 -2.32 -25.50 -22.41
CA SER A 132 -1.15 -26.25 -21.91
C SER A 132 -1.45 -27.64 -21.35
N TYR A 133 -2.25 -28.43 -22.04
CA TYR A 133 -2.15 -29.91 -22.00
C TYR A 133 -0.90 -30.43 -22.76
N ASN A 134 0.22 -29.72 -22.60
CA ASN A 134 1.53 -30.18 -23.04
C ASN A 134 1.90 -31.41 -22.19
N LYS A 135 1.64 -32.62 -22.70
CA LYS A 135 2.19 -33.89 -22.20
C LYS A 135 3.72 -33.89 -22.33
N ARG A 136 4.41 -33.12 -21.49
CA ARG A 136 5.86 -33.17 -21.33
C ARG A 136 6.16 -33.94 -20.05
N HIS A 137 6.89 -35.03 -20.22
CA HIS A 137 7.39 -35.84 -19.13
C HIS A 137 8.47 -35.05 -18.37
N THR A 138 8.05 -34.23 -17.40
CA THR A 138 8.96 -33.55 -16.47
C THR A 138 8.88 -34.19 -15.08
N LEU A 139 10.03 -34.34 -14.45
CA LEU A 139 10.24 -35.17 -13.27
C LEU A 139 9.50 -34.63 -12.04
N GLY A 140 8.84 -35.53 -11.30
CA GLY A 140 8.50 -35.38 -9.88
C GLY A 140 7.64 -34.16 -9.50
N HIS A 141 6.32 -34.29 -9.63
CA HIS A 141 5.36 -33.39 -8.99
C HIS A 141 5.52 -33.44 -7.46
N SER A 142 6.31 -32.51 -6.90
CA SER A 142 6.33 -32.24 -5.47
C SER A 142 5.23 -31.21 -5.18
N PRO A 143 4.18 -31.55 -4.40
CA PRO A 143 3.05 -30.65 -4.16
C PRO A 143 3.46 -29.34 -3.49
N LEU A 144 4.61 -29.32 -2.79
CA LEU A 144 5.17 -28.09 -2.21
C LEU A 144 5.80 -27.16 -3.25
N LEU A 145 6.41 -27.71 -4.31
CA LEU A 145 6.98 -26.92 -5.41
C LEU A 145 5.86 -26.40 -6.32
N ASP A 146 4.89 -27.24 -6.66
CA ASP A 146 3.73 -26.84 -7.44
C ASP A 146 2.92 -25.74 -6.72
N ARG A 147 2.71 -25.86 -5.40
CA ARG A 147 2.03 -24.81 -4.61
C ARG A 147 2.82 -23.50 -4.55
N ARG A 148 4.16 -23.53 -4.42
CA ARG A 148 4.97 -22.28 -4.51
C ARG A 148 4.89 -21.66 -5.89
N ARG A 149 4.94 -22.47 -6.95
CA ARG A 149 4.84 -22.01 -8.33
C ARG A 149 3.48 -21.38 -8.61
N GLN A 150 2.39 -21.97 -8.11
CA GLN A 150 1.04 -21.38 -8.18
C GLN A 150 0.96 -20.03 -7.44
N GLN A 151 1.53 -19.91 -6.22
CA GLN A 151 1.60 -18.62 -5.51
C GLN A 151 2.38 -17.54 -6.29
N GLN A 152 3.47 -17.94 -6.95
CA GLN A 152 4.28 -17.04 -7.79
C GLN A 152 3.57 -16.67 -9.09
N LEU A 153 2.76 -17.57 -9.67
CA LEU A 153 1.91 -17.20 -10.80
C LEU A 153 0.81 -16.22 -10.36
N HIS A 154 0.23 -16.41 -9.16
CA HIS A 154 -0.85 -15.55 -8.67
C HIS A 154 -0.42 -14.09 -8.47
N ILE A 155 0.76 -13.84 -7.90
CA ILE A 155 1.21 -12.48 -7.62
C ILE A 155 1.42 -11.65 -8.89
N ASP A 156 1.56 -12.30 -10.05
CA ASP A 156 1.76 -11.66 -11.36
C ASP A 156 0.53 -11.74 -12.28
N SER A 157 -0.38 -12.70 -12.09
CA SER A 157 -1.47 -13.01 -13.03
C SER A 157 -2.84 -12.42 -12.68
N VAL A 158 -3.07 -12.00 -11.43
CA VAL A 158 -4.37 -11.48 -10.98
C VAL A 158 -4.24 -10.00 -10.61
N GLN A 159 -5.04 -9.16 -11.26
CA GLN A 159 -5.16 -7.74 -10.96
C GLN A 159 -5.74 -7.54 -9.55
N PRO A 160 -5.07 -6.78 -8.66
CA PRO A 160 -5.48 -6.70 -7.26
C PRO A 160 -6.73 -5.85 -7.02
N GLU A 161 -7.21 -5.10 -8.02
CA GLU A 161 -8.50 -4.39 -8.00
C GLU A 161 -9.70 -5.34 -7.79
N LEU A 162 -9.53 -6.65 -8.03
CA LEU A 162 -10.50 -7.68 -7.63
C LEU A 162 -10.81 -7.67 -6.12
N ILE A 163 -9.83 -7.31 -5.29
CA ILE A 163 -10.01 -7.18 -3.83
C ILE A 163 -10.96 -6.01 -3.53
N ILE A 164 -10.80 -4.88 -4.23
CA ILE A 164 -11.68 -3.71 -4.13
C ILE A 164 -13.08 -4.05 -4.63
N LEU A 165 -13.20 -4.68 -5.81
CA LEU A 165 -14.48 -5.12 -6.36
C LEU A 165 -15.24 -6.01 -5.36
N SER A 166 -14.55 -6.97 -4.75
CA SER A 166 -15.15 -7.89 -3.79
C SER A 166 -15.58 -7.19 -2.50
N ALA A 167 -14.79 -6.22 -1.99
CA ALA A 167 -15.19 -5.41 -0.84
C ALA A 167 -16.43 -4.53 -1.12
N LEU A 168 -16.51 -3.93 -2.32
CA LEU A 168 -17.69 -3.17 -2.75
C LEU A 168 -18.94 -4.07 -2.87
N ILE A 169 -18.79 -5.29 -3.38
CA ILE A 169 -19.89 -6.26 -3.47
C ILE A 169 -20.35 -6.68 -2.07
N ILE A 170 -19.42 -6.96 -1.14
CA ILE A 170 -19.76 -7.27 0.25
C ILE A 170 -20.50 -6.10 0.92
N ALA A 171 -20.00 -4.87 0.77
CA ALA A 171 -20.64 -3.70 1.33
C ALA A 171 -22.07 -3.52 0.79
N ALA A 172 -22.25 -3.63 -0.54
CA ALA A 172 -23.57 -3.52 -1.16
C ALA A 172 -24.54 -4.63 -0.70
N LYS A 173 -24.09 -5.89 -0.66
CA LYS A 173 -24.84 -7.04 -0.11
C LYS A 173 -25.16 -6.92 1.39
N PHE A 174 -24.49 -6.03 2.11
CA PHE A 174 -24.72 -5.79 3.53
C PHE A 174 -25.64 -4.59 3.78
N THR A 175 -25.65 -3.59 2.88
CA THR A 175 -26.50 -2.39 3.00
C THR A 175 -27.83 -2.48 2.26
N ASP A 176 -27.99 -3.42 1.32
CA ASP A 176 -29.23 -3.63 0.56
C ASP A 176 -29.74 -5.08 0.72
N ASP A 177 -31.03 -5.24 1.04
CA ASP A 177 -31.70 -6.54 1.07
C ASP A 177 -31.82 -7.17 -0.33
N CYS A 178 -31.81 -6.34 -1.38
CA CYS A 178 -31.86 -6.75 -2.78
C CYS A 178 -30.45 -6.84 -3.37
N HIS A 179 -29.83 -8.03 -3.34
CA HIS A 179 -28.54 -8.25 -3.99
C HIS A 179 -28.64 -8.88 -5.38
N ASP A 180 -27.75 -8.47 -6.28
CA ASP A 180 -27.58 -9.05 -7.60
C ASP A 180 -26.80 -10.38 -7.57
N SER A 181 -26.71 -11.04 -8.73
CA SER A 181 -25.88 -12.24 -8.91
C SER A 181 -24.40 -11.90 -9.10
N THR A 182 -23.48 -12.82 -8.74
CA THR A 182 -22.04 -12.67 -9.05
C THR A 182 -21.78 -12.45 -10.54
N SER A 183 -22.62 -13.01 -11.42
CA SER A 183 -22.51 -12.77 -12.87
C SER A 183 -22.77 -11.32 -13.24
N TYR A 184 -23.74 -10.66 -12.60
CA TYR A 184 -24.04 -9.25 -12.82
C TYR A 184 -22.89 -8.37 -12.34
N TYR A 185 -22.34 -8.65 -11.15
CA TYR A 185 -21.19 -7.89 -10.65
C TYR A 185 -19.95 -8.07 -11.55
N SER A 186 -19.71 -9.29 -12.07
CA SER A 186 -18.68 -9.57 -13.08
C SER A 186 -18.84 -8.70 -14.32
N SER A 187 -20.02 -8.69 -14.96
CA SER A 187 -20.25 -7.96 -16.21
C SER A 187 -20.35 -6.45 -15.99
N ASN A 188 -21.18 -6.00 -15.05
CA ASN A 188 -21.55 -4.59 -14.94
C ASN A 188 -20.51 -3.78 -14.16
N TRP A 189 -19.95 -4.33 -13.08
CA TRP A 189 -18.94 -3.64 -12.28
C TRP A 189 -17.53 -4.01 -12.74
N GLY A 190 -17.28 -5.30 -13.02
CA GLY A 190 -15.99 -5.83 -13.44
C GLY A 190 -15.67 -5.78 -14.94
N LYS A 191 -16.64 -5.47 -15.83
CA LYS A 191 -16.48 -5.58 -17.30
C LYS A 191 -15.94 -6.95 -17.77
N ASP A 192 -16.36 -8.02 -17.09
CA ASP A 192 -15.91 -9.40 -17.33
C ASP A 192 -14.39 -9.62 -17.22
N THR A 193 -13.68 -8.70 -16.56
CA THR A 193 -12.23 -8.79 -16.30
C THR A 193 -11.86 -9.94 -15.35
N TRP A 194 -12.77 -10.32 -14.45
CA TRP A 194 -12.59 -11.36 -13.45
C TRP A 194 -13.74 -12.35 -13.47
N SER A 195 -13.45 -13.64 -13.31
CA SER A 195 -14.50 -14.66 -13.31
C SER A 195 -15.35 -14.62 -12.03
N CYS A 196 -16.58 -15.16 -12.11
CA CYS A 196 -17.42 -15.36 -10.94
C CYS A 196 -16.74 -16.20 -9.84
N GLU A 197 -15.86 -17.15 -10.22
CA GLU A 197 -15.11 -17.95 -9.26
C GLU A 197 -14.08 -17.10 -8.50
N GLN A 198 -13.35 -16.23 -9.22
CA GLN A 198 -12.40 -15.29 -8.63
C GLN A 198 -13.07 -14.31 -7.66
N ILE A 199 -14.24 -13.78 -8.02
CA ILE A 199 -15.04 -12.90 -7.16
C ILE A 199 -15.51 -13.68 -5.92
N ASN A 200 -16.20 -14.81 -6.09
CA ASN A 200 -16.74 -15.61 -4.98
C ASN A 200 -15.66 -16.11 -4.01
N VAL A 201 -14.46 -16.42 -4.49
CA VAL A 201 -13.32 -16.79 -3.63
C VAL A 201 -12.76 -15.57 -2.89
N THR A 202 -12.63 -14.43 -3.57
CA THR A 202 -12.12 -13.19 -2.94
C THR A 202 -13.08 -12.65 -1.89
N GLU A 203 -14.39 -12.64 -2.16
CA GLU A 203 -15.42 -12.31 -1.17
C GLU A 203 -15.29 -13.19 0.09
N ARG A 204 -15.17 -14.52 -0.09
CA ARG A 204 -14.99 -15.45 1.02
C ARG A 204 -13.71 -15.17 1.80
N CYS A 205 -12.59 -14.92 1.12
CA CYS A 205 -11.32 -14.61 1.78
C CYS A 205 -11.39 -13.33 2.62
N ILE A 206 -12.13 -12.31 2.18
CA ILE A 206 -12.38 -11.08 2.96
C ILE A 206 -13.23 -11.41 4.19
N CYS A 207 -14.39 -12.05 4.00
CA CYS A 207 -15.30 -12.40 5.10
C CYS A 207 -14.64 -13.32 6.14
N GLU A 208 -13.89 -14.34 5.73
CA GLU A 208 -13.12 -15.21 6.63
C GLU A 208 -12.06 -14.43 7.42
N ASN A 209 -11.39 -13.46 6.78
CA ASN A 209 -10.34 -12.65 7.42
C ASN A 209 -10.91 -11.73 8.52
N LEU A 210 -12.12 -11.19 8.28
CA LEU A 210 -12.90 -10.40 9.24
C LEU A 210 -13.71 -11.26 10.23
N ASN A 211 -13.58 -12.59 10.18
CA ASN A 211 -14.39 -13.54 10.95
C ASN A 211 -15.91 -13.31 10.80
N TYR A 212 -16.35 -12.86 9.62
CA TYR A 212 -17.73 -12.49 9.28
C TYR A 212 -18.31 -11.32 10.11
N ARG A 213 -17.46 -10.54 10.79
CA ARG A 213 -17.85 -9.41 11.65
C ARG A 213 -17.91 -8.09 10.88
N ILE A 214 -18.82 -7.99 9.91
CA ILE A 214 -19.04 -6.73 9.14
C ILE A 214 -19.87 -5.72 9.95
N LYS A 215 -20.90 -6.18 10.68
CA LYS A 215 -21.82 -5.32 11.45
C LYS A 215 -21.14 -4.25 12.33
N PRO A 216 -20.07 -4.54 13.10
CA PRO A 216 -19.38 -3.52 13.90
C PRO A 216 -18.75 -2.37 13.10
N LEU A 217 -18.49 -2.55 11.79
CA LEU A 217 -17.98 -1.50 10.90
C LEU A 217 -19.11 -0.60 10.35
N VAL A 218 -20.37 -1.02 10.49
CA VAL A 218 -21.56 -0.26 10.08
C VAL A 218 -22.18 0.45 11.27
N ASP A 219 -22.16 -0.19 12.45
CA ASP A 219 -22.68 0.41 13.68
C ASP A 219 -21.79 1.55 14.23
N ASP A 220 -20.59 1.75 13.64
CA ASP A 220 -19.64 2.82 13.97
C ASP A 220 -19.80 3.99 12.97
N GLU A 221 -20.80 4.83 13.24
CA GLU A 221 -21.14 6.01 12.42
C GLU A 221 -19.99 7.03 12.36
N ASP A 222 -19.21 7.18 13.45
CA ASP A 222 -18.08 8.10 13.52
C ASP A 222 -16.95 7.60 12.59
N LEU A 223 -16.63 6.30 12.61
CA LEU A 223 -15.68 5.68 11.67
C LEU A 223 -16.10 5.87 10.21
N LEU A 224 -17.39 5.68 9.88
CA LEU A 224 -17.90 5.89 8.52
C LEU A 224 -17.82 7.37 8.10
N ALA A 225 -18.15 8.30 9.00
CA ALA A 225 -18.07 9.73 8.74
C ALA A 225 -16.62 10.21 8.50
N ASP A 226 -15.68 9.82 9.36
CA ASP A 226 -14.25 10.13 9.20
C ASP A 226 -13.70 9.50 7.90
N THR A 227 -14.09 8.27 7.59
CA THR A 227 -13.73 7.60 6.33
C THR A 227 -14.22 8.37 5.10
N MET A 228 -15.43 8.95 5.14
CA MET A 228 -15.94 9.80 4.06
C MET A 228 -15.15 11.11 3.94
N VAL A 229 -14.68 11.69 5.04
CA VAL A 229 -13.79 12.87 5.02
C VAL A 229 -12.44 12.51 4.41
N ASP A 230 -11.82 11.40 4.78
CA ASP A 230 -10.55 10.94 4.23
C ASP A 230 -10.61 10.64 2.73
N MET A 231 -11.70 10.04 2.26
CA MET A 231 -11.95 9.88 0.82
C MET A 231 -12.02 11.23 0.08
N GLN A 232 -12.61 12.27 0.69
CA GLN A 232 -12.63 13.61 0.10
C GLN A 232 -11.26 14.30 0.13
N LEU A 233 -10.48 14.12 1.21
CA LEU A 233 -9.13 14.67 1.33
C LEU A 233 -8.17 14.03 0.32
N ALA A 234 -8.29 12.72 0.05
CA ALA A 234 -7.46 12.02 -0.94
C ALA A 234 -7.49 12.69 -2.33
N ALA A 235 -8.65 13.15 -2.80
CA ALA A 235 -8.77 13.89 -4.06
C ALA A 235 -7.98 15.22 -4.04
N ARG A 236 -8.03 15.95 -2.92
CA ARG A 236 -7.33 17.24 -2.77
C ARG A 236 -5.82 17.05 -2.82
N HIS A 237 -5.29 16.08 -2.08
CA HIS A 237 -3.86 15.78 -2.06
C HIS A 237 -3.35 15.37 -3.45
N TYR A 238 -4.10 14.55 -4.18
CA TYR A 238 -3.76 14.16 -5.56
C TYR A 238 -3.72 15.36 -6.52
N ASN A 239 -4.72 16.24 -6.46
CA ASN A 239 -4.78 17.44 -7.29
C ASN A 239 -3.66 18.45 -6.96
N SER A 240 -3.30 18.61 -5.68
CA SER A 240 -2.16 19.45 -5.27
C SER A 240 -0.79 18.86 -5.63
N ALA A 241 -0.67 17.54 -5.72
CA ALA A 241 0.58 16.87 -6.10
C ALA A 241 0.83 16.84 -7.62
N ARG A 242 -0.18 17.15 -8.44
CA ARG A 242 -0.04 17.18 -9.91
C ARG A 242 0.75 18.42 -10.35
N PRO A 243 1.88 18.28 -11.05
CA PRO A 243 2.55 19.42 -11.67
C PRO A 243 1.59 20.10 -12.64
N VAL A 244 1.37 21.40 -12.47
CA VAL A 244 0.59 22.21 -13.41
C VAL A 244 1.34 22.21 -14.74
N GLN A 245 0.89 21.41 -15.70
CA GLN A 245 1.39 21.51 -17.06
C GLN A 245 0.89 22.84 -17.65
N PRO A 246 1.77 23.69 -18.19
CA PRO A 246 1.34 24.86 -18.93
C PRO A 246 0.49 24.40 -20.11
N HIS A 247 -0.78 24.78 -20.11
CA HIS A 247 -1.65 24.51 -21.25
C HIS A 247 -1.11 25.32 -22.44
N GLU A 248 -0.53 24.65 -23.44
CA GLU A 248 -0.07 25.29 -24.67
C GLU A 248 -1.29 25.79 -25.47
N MET A 249 -1.76 26.98 -25.13
CA MET A 249 -2.69 27.73 -25.96
C MET A 249 -1.90 28.31 -27.13
N GLY A 250 -1.84 27.56 -28.23
CA GLY A 250 -1.18 28.02 -29.44
C GLY A 250 -1.83 29.30 -29.97
N HIS A 251 -1.03 30.36 -30.13
CA HIS A 251 -0.76 30.92 -31.47
C HIS A 251 0.20 32.13 -31.44
N SER A 252 1.27 32.01 -32.21
CA SER A 252 1.78 33.05 -33.11
C SER A 252 2.20 34.41 -32.52
N LYS A 253 3.51 34.55 -32.22
CA LYS A 253 4.40 35.54 -32.88
C LYS A 253 5.88 35.34 -32.53
N SER A 254 6.72 35.49 -33.54
CA SER A 254 8.17 35.28 -33.49
C SER A 254 8.91 36.29 -32.60
N LYS A 255 10.05 35.88 -32.03
CA LYS A 255 11.34 36.59 -32.20
C LYS A 255 12.55 35.74 -31.81
N SER A 256 13.66 36.05 -32.48
CA SER A 256 14.95 35.34 -32.51
C SER A 256 15.81 35.55 -31.25
N MET A 257 17.02 34.96 -31.27
CA MET A 257 18.20 35.13 -30.40
C MET A 257 18.29 34.13 -29.23
N THR A 258 19.40 33.41 -28.96
CA THR A 258 20.77 33.42 -29.56
C THR A 258 21.39 32.01 -29.53
N ILE A 259 22.37 31.75 -30.41
CA ILE A 259 23.19 30.53 -30.42
C ILE A 259 24.09 30.49 -29.17
N GLY A 260 24.02 29.39 -28.41
CA GLY A 260 24.95 29.08 -27.32
C GLY A 260 26.10 28.21 -27.80
N THR A 261 27.29 28.79 -27.97
CA THR A 261 28.51 28.07 -28.37
C THR A 261 29.06 27.27 -27.20
N ALA A 262 29.17 25.94 -27.34
CA ALA A 262 29.82 25.10 -26.35
C ALA A 262 31.35 25.27 -26.41
N VAL A 263 31.95 25.75 -25.32
CA VAL A 263 33.41 25.81 -25.15
C VAL A 263 33.84 24.66 -24.24
N ILE A 264 34.63 23.73 -24.80
CA ILE A 264 35.28 22.67 -24.03
C ILE A 264 36.52 23.27 -23.37
N GLY A 265 36.49 23.41 -22.04
CA GLY A 265 37.60 23.90 -21.22
C GLY A 265 38.12 22.85 -20.25
N LEU A 266 39.26 22.25 -20.55
CA LEU A 266 40.07 21.48 -19.60
C LEU A 266 40.97 22.44 -18.81
N GLY A 267 40.95 22.41 -17.48
CA GLY A 267 41.95 23.16 -16.70
C GLY A 267 41.54 23.58 -15.28
N LEU A 268 41.82 22.69 -14.32
CA LEU A 268 42.39 22.96 -13.00
C LEU A 268 42.31 24.39 -12.38
N GLN A 269 41.76 24.40 -11.16
CA GLN A 269 42.30 24.99 -9.91
C GLN A 269 41.77 26.33 -9.33
N LEU A 270 41.54 26.24 -8.01
CA LEU A 270 41.64 27.22 -6.92
C LEU A 270 40.43 28.13 -6.55
N THR A 271 39.94 27.84 -5.35
CA THR A 271 39.08 28.59 -4.39
C THR A 271 39.80 29.79 -3.72
N PRO A 272 39.17 30.59 -2.82
CA PRO A 272 37.76 31.00 -2.61
C PRO A 272 37.65 32.55 -2.42
N VAL A 273 36.72 33.04 -1.57
CA VAL A 273 36.51 34.45 -1.08
C VAL A 273 35.64 35.29 -2.05
N ASP A 274 34.57 35.99 -1.64
CA ASP A 274 34.42 36.88 -0.47
C ASP A 274 33.11 36.78 0.33
N THR A 275 33.14 37.32 1.56
CA THR A 275 31.99 37.45 2.50
C THR A 275 31.87 38.89 3.00
N PRO A 276 30.67 39.51 3.00
CA PRO A 276 30.42 40.71 3.80
C PRO A 276 29.72 40.40 5.13
N LYS A 277 30.34 40.82 6.24
CA LYS A 277 29.62 41.40 7.40
C LYS A 277 29.52 42.92 7.10
N SER A 278 28.67 43.75 7.69
CA SER A 278 27.83 43.65 8.88
C SER A 278 26.54 44.49 8.65
N GLU A 279 25.71 44.97 9.59
CA GLU A 279 25.80 45.05 11.05
C GLU A 279 24.40 44.90 11.73
N ALA A 280 24.30 45.37 12.96
CA ALA A 280 23.23 45.19 13.93
C ALA A 280 22.29 46.40 14.02
N GLU A 281 21.02 46.15 14.35
CA GLU A 281 20.21 47.09 15.14
C GLU A 281 19.32 46.33 16.13
N SER A 282 19.01 46.97 17.26
CA SER A 282 18.52 46.32 18.48
C SER A 282 17.27 47.03 18.99
N PHE A 283 16.16 46.30 19.12
CA PHE A 283 15.03 46.68 19.97
C PHE A 283 14.48 45.43 20.69
N GLY A 284 14.15 45.59 21.97
CA GLY A 284 13.70 44.50 22.84
C GLY A 284 12.37 44.78 23.54
N ASP A 285 12.02 43.89 24.47
CA ASP A 285 10.98 43.97 25.50
C ASP A 285 9.53 44.26 25.09
N GLU A 286 8.79 43.18 24.83
CA GLU A 286 7.47 42.80 25.40
C GLU A 286 7.11 41.45 24.72
N VAL A 287 6.67 40.36 25.36
CA VAL A 287 5.67 40.20 26.43
C VAL A 287 6.08 39.03 27.34
N ARG A 288 6.22 39.28 28.65
CA ARG A 288 6.36 38.24 29.68
C ARG A 288 5.55 38.56 30.94
N ALA A 289 4.25 38.79 30.77
CA ALA A 289 3.31 39.09 31.86
C ALA A 289 1.86 38.67 31.54
N ALA A 290 1.59 37.37 31.50
CA ALA A 290 0.22 36.81 31.46
C ALA A 290 0.19 35.42 32.15
N LEU A 291 0.69 35.38 33.38
CA LEU A 291 0.58 34.25 34.30
C LEU A 291 -0.72 34.39 35.12
N GLU A 292 -1.32 33.26 35.51
CA GLU A 292 -2.33 33.15 36.59
C GLU A 292 -3.64 33.95 36.44
N LYS A 293 -4.65 33.34 35.79
CA LYS A 293 -5.96 33.05 36.43
C LYS A 293 -6.93 32.29 35.52
N THR A 294 -7.09 31.00 35.78
CA THR A 294 -8.38 30.30 35.62
C THR A 294 -8.38 29.04 36.48
N THR A 295 -8.86 29.19 37.72
CA THR A 295 -9.16 28.07 38.60
C THR A 295 -10.44 27.39 38.14
N PHE A 296 -10.34 26.18 37.60
CA PHE A 296 -11.41 25.19 37.59
C PHE A 296 -10.74 23.90 38.14
N GLY A 297 -11.22 23.30 39.23
CA GLY A 297 -12.63 23.12 39.55
C GLY A 297 -12.96 21.66 39.24
N GLY A 298 -12.29 20.75 39.95
CA GLY A 298 -12.38 19.32 39.70
C GLY A 298 -13.54 18.72 40.47
N ASP A 299 -14.67 18.50 39.79
CA ASP A 299 -15.76 17.69 40.31
C ASP A 299 -15.66 16.27 39.75
N TYR A 300 -15.48 15.34 40.68
CA TYR A 300 -15.62 13.92 40.49
C TYR A 300 -17.12 13.59 40.43
N MET A 301 -17.55 12.83 39.43
CA MET A 301 -18.85 12.16 39.47
C MET A 301 -18.62 10.66 39.29
N SER A 302 -18.67 9.96 40.42
CA SER A 302 -18.54 8.51 40.46
C SER A 302 -19.79 7.84 39.89
N LEU A 303 -19.57 6.88 38.99
CA LEU A 303 -20.57 5.92 38.55
C LEU A 303 -21.13 5.14 39.76
N THR A 304 -22.46 5.03 39.86
CA THR A 304 -23.11 4.03 40.71
C THR A 304 -23.87 3.02 39.86
N PHE A 305 -23.43 1.77 39.96
CA PHE A 305 -23.99 0.61 39.28
C PHE A 305 -24.83 -0.20 40.27
N SER A 306 -26.15 -0.26 40.07
CA SER A 306 -27.11 -1.22 40.64
C SER A 306 -28.50 -0.89 40.07
N GLY A 307 -29.34 -1.85 39.71
CA GLY A 307 -29.16 -3.31 39.65
C GLY A 307 -30.39 -3.95 38.99
N ASN A 308 -30.27 -5.21 38.57
CA ASN A 308 -31.39 -5.96 38.00
C ASN A 308 -32.52 -6.13 39.02
N ASP A 309 -33.77 -6.08 38.55
CA ASP A 309 -34.78 -7.04 39.03
C ASP A 309 -35.81 -7.41 37.94
N MET A 310 -36.50 -8.52 38.16
CA MET A 310 -37.22 -9.31 37.16
C MET A 310 -38.57 -8.72 36.73
N GLY A 311 -38.90 -8.92 35.45
CA GLY A 311 -40.25 -8.78 34.91
C GLY A 311 -40.64 -10.00 34.07
N LEU A 312 -41.23 -11.02 34.70
CA LEU A 312 -41.78 -12.19 34.02
C LEU A 312 -43.08 -11.81 33.28
N SER A 313 -43.20 -12.23 32.02
CA SER A 313 -44.48 -12.24 31.29
C SER A 313 -44.92 -13.68 31.02
N PRO A 314 -46.15 -14.09 31.38
CA PRO A 314 -46.63 -15.44 31.15
C PRO A 314 -47.14 -15.65 29.72
N VAL A 315 -47.13 -16.93 29.32
CA VAL A 315 -47.75 -17.47 28.10
C VAL A 315 -49.26 -17.24 28.10
N GLY A 316 -49.82 -16.95 26.93
CA GLY A 316 -51.25 -17.04 26.63
C GLY A 316 -51.45 -17.85 25.34
N GLU A 317 -52.27 -18.89 25.42
CA GLU A 317 -52.53 -19.86 24.34
C GLU A 317 -53.64 -19.40 23.38
N GLU A 318 -53.68 -20.07 22.21
CA GLU A 318 -54.83 -20.35 21.32
C GLU A 318 -56.03 -19.37 21.29
N PHE A 319 -56.29 -18.74 20.13
CA PHE A 319 -57.30 -19.20 19.15
C PHE A 319 -57.14 -18.49 17.79
#